data_AF-A0A494YRP0-F1
#
_entry.id   AF-A0A494YRP0-F1
#
_cell.length_a   1.000
_cell.length_b   1.000
_cell.length_c   1.000
_cell.angle_alpha   90.00
_cell.angle_beta   90.00
_cell.angle_gamma   90.00
#
_symmetry.space_group_name_H-M   'P 1'
#
loop_
_entity.id
_entity.type
_entity.pdbx_description
1 polymer ?
#
loop_
_entity_poly.entity_id
_entity_poly.type
_entity_poly.pdbx_seq_one_letter_code
_entity_poly.pdbx_strand_id
1 'polypeptide(L)'
;MRIIQCLSDIEYLRAENKLPMPLIKEIEQDFLGIYEAENHDNIYLLNYRFPLMQALFVLEKGDDVIGRFSDPFALEFVEKVEIGEVEYYRCGLRKGPFIQLYYSLMNSHKAEIEEWLREHAAWNEGIGDF
;
A
#
# COMPACT_ATOMS: atom_id res chain seq x y z
N MET A 1 -5.54 5.85 -8.76
CA MET A 1 -4.82 4.68 -8.23
C MET A 1 -3.61 4.42 -9.08
N ARG A 2 -2.45 4.29 -8.45
CA ARG A 2 -1.19 3.92 -9.11
C ARG A 2 -0.81 2.50 -8.81
N ILE A 3 -0.18 1.86 -9.78
CA ILE A 3 0.32 0.48 -9.68
C ILE A 3 1.83 0.55 -9.75
N ILE A 4 2.50 -0.11 -8.80
CA ILE A 4 3.96 -0.20 -8.72
C ILE A 4 4.33 -1.66 -8.94
N GLN A 5 4.95 -1.94 -10.08
CA GLN A 5 5.39 -3.29 -10.44
C GLN A 5 6.91 -3.38 -10.61
N CYS A 6 7.59 -2.26 -10.82
CA CYS A 6 9.03 -2.24 -11.06
C CYS A 6 9.68 -0.99 -10.47
N LEU A 7 11.00 -1.02 -10.35
CA LEU A 7 11.77 0.08 -9.75
C LEU A 7 11.54 1.42 -10.46
N SER A 8 11.35 1.42 -11.78
CA SER A 8 11.09 2.65 -12.54
C SER A 8 9.75 3.30 -12.17
N ASP A 9 8.76 2.53 -11.70
CA ASP A 9 7.50 3.10 -11.20
C ASP A 9 7.73 3.89 -9.91
N ILE A 10 8.64 3.41 -9.04
CA ILE A 10 9.04 4.10 -7.79
C ILE A 10 9.82 5.38 -8.11
N GLU A 11 10.75 5.34 -9.05
CA GLU A 11 11.47 6.54 -9.49
C GLU A 11 10.52 7.59 -10.08
N TYR A 12 9.46 7.15 -10.78
CA TYR A 12 8.40 8.04 -11.24
C TYR A 12 7.65 8.69 -10.06
N LEU A 13 7.34 7.94 -8.99
CA LEU A 13 6.73 8.53 -7.79
C LEU A 13 7.62 9.62 -7.17
N ARG A 14 8.94 9.39 -7.10
CA ARG A 14 9.90 10.38 -6.59
C ARG A 14 9.93 11.64 -7.44
N ALA A 15 9.97 11.48 -8.76
CA ALA A 15 10.06 12.59 -9.69
C ALA A 15 8.82 13.50 -9.67
N GLU A 16 7.64 12.95 -9.40
CA GLU A 16 6.40 13.73 -9.38
C GLU A 16 6.26 14.64 -8.16
N ASN A 17 6.97 14.35 -7.07
CA ASN A 17 6.95 15.14 -5.83
C ASN A 17 5.53 15.41 -5.27
N LYS A 18 4.60 14.46 -5.50
CA LYS A 18 3.22 14.52 -4.98
C LYS A 18 3.03 13.74 -3.69
N LEU A 19 3.81 12.67 -3.51
CA LEU A 19 3.82 11.87 -2.29
C LEU A 19 5.02 12.31 -1.43
N PRO A 20 4.87 12.32 -0.11
CA PRO A 20 5.98 12.65 0.77
C PRO A 20 7.08 11.60 0.66
N MET A 21 8.33 12.05 0.65
CA MET A 21 9.50 11.17 0.47
C MET A 21 9.58 10.01 1.48
N PRO A 22 9.24 10.19 2.77
CA PRO A 22 9.19 9.07 3.72
C PRO A 22 8.30 7.91 3.26
N LEU A 23 7.09 8.20 2.75
CA LEU A 23 6.18 7.16 2.24
C LEU A 23 6.76 6.46 1.02
N ILE A 24 7.41 7.20 0.11
CA ILE A 24 8.01 6.58 -1.09
C ILE A 24 9.14 5.61 -0.69
N LYS A 25 9.92 5.93 0.34
CA LYS A 25 10.96 5.04 0.86
C LYS A 25 10.39 3.76 1.46
N GLU A 26 9.25 3.84 2.15
CA GLU A 26 8.57 2.65 2.68
C GLU A 26 8.05 1.76 1.55
N ILE A 27 7.44 2.34 0.51
CA ILE A 27 7.00 1.59 -0.69
C ILE A 27 8.19 0.90 -1.36
N GLU A 28 9.33 1.58 -1.47
CA GLU A 28 10.55 1.00 -2.03
C GLU A 28 11.12 -0.13 -1.16
N GLN A 29 11.11 0.03 0.17
CA GLN A 29 11.56 -1.00 1.08
C GLN A 29 10.69 -2.26 0.98
N ASP A 30 9.36 -2.10 0.97
CA ASP A 30 8.43 -3.21 0.78
C ASP A 30 8.61 -3.86 -0.61
N PHE A 31 8.84 -3.06 -1.65
CA PHE A 31 9.16 -3.55 -3.00
C PHE A 31 10.43 -4.42 -3.00
N LEU A 32 11.52 -3.92 -2.40
CA LEU A 32 12.79 -4.65 -2.34
C LEU A 32 12.65 -5.94 -1.52
N GLY A 33 11.92 -5.89 -0.40
CA GLY A 33 11.66 -7.07 0.42
C GLY A 33 10.92 -8.18 -0.34
N ILE A 34 9.86 -7.81 -1.09
CA ILE A 34 9.14 -8.79 -1.92
C ILE A 34 10.02 -9.29 -3.06
N TYR A 35 10.79 -8.42 -3.71
CA TYR A 35 11.74 -8.81 -4.76
C TYR A 35 12.76 -9.83 -4.24
N GLU A 36 13.35 -9.60 -3.07
CA GLU A 36 14.32 -10.52 -2.47
C GLU A 36 13.68 -11.88 -2.10
N ALA A 37 12.42 -11.87 -1.67
CA ALA A 37 11.70 -13.09 -1.30
C ALA A 37 11.26 -13.92 -2.52
N GLU A 38 10.78 -13.28 -3.58
CA GLU A 38 10.08 -13.93 -4.70
C GLU A 38 10.93 -14.06 -5.97
N ASN A 39 12.11 -13.42 -6.05
CA ASN A 39 12.99 -13.50 -7.22
C ASN A 39 13.82 -14.79 -7.26
N HIS A 40 13.16 -15.91 -7.49
CA HIS A 40 13.82 -17.22 -7.60
C HIS A 40 14.64 -17.39 -8.89
N ASP A 41 14.32 -16.61 -9.93
CA ASP A 41 14.96 -16.70 -11.25
C ASP A 41 16.23 -15.83 -11.37
N ASN A 42 16.68 -15.19 -10.28
CA ASN A 42 17.83 -14.29 -10.24
C ASN A 42 17.75 -13.18 -11.32
N ILE A 43 16.53 -12.73 -11.65
CA ILE A 43 16.33 -11.63 -12.58
C ILE A 43 16.90 -10.37 -11.95
N TYR A 44 17.75 -9.66 -12.67
CA TYR A 44 18.34 -8.43 -12.17
C TYR A 44 17.27 -7.38 -11.84
N LEU A 45 17.42 -6.68 -10.70
CA LEU A 45 16.44 -5.73 -10.15
C LEU A 45 15.89 -4.72 -11.17
N LEU A 46 16.76 -4.14 -12.01
CA LEU A 46 16.33 -3.16 -13.02
C LEU A 46 15.42 -3.74 -14.11
N ASN A 47 15.44 -5.06 -14.29
CA ASN A 47 14.63 -5.80 -15.26
C ASN A 47 13.45 -6.52 -14.60
N TYR A 48 13.34 -6.48 -13.27
CA TYR A 48 12.33 -7.22 -12.54
C TYR A 48 10.98 -6.49 -12.56
N ARG A 49 9.90 -7.24 -12.76
CA ARG A 49 8.53 -6.73 -12.73
C ARG A 49 7.63 -7.68 -11.97
N PHE A 50 6.97 -7.20 -10.91
CA PHE A 50 5.96 -7.98 -10.21
C PHE A 50 4.80 -8.35 -11.13
N PRO A 51 4.32 -9.60 -11.08
CA PRO A 51 2.99 -9.92 -11.54
C PRO A 51 1.96 -9.02 -10.85
N LEU A 52 0.85 -8.71 -11.53
CA LEU A 52 -0.16 -7.80 -10.98
C LEU A 52 -0.67 -8.26 -9.60
N MET A 53 -0.73 -9.57 -9.35
CA MET A 53 -1.17 -10.14 -8.07
C MET A 53 -0.22 -9.86 -6.89
N GLN A 54 1.02 -9.45 -7.15
CA GLN A 54 2.02 -9.06 -6.14
C GLN A 54 2.36 -7.56 -6.20
N ALA A 55 1.74 -6.81 -7.12
CA ALA A 55 1.99 -5.40 -7.28
C ALA A 55 1.61 -4.61 -6.01
N LEU A 56 2.30 -3.49 -5.80
CA LEU A 56 1.96 -2.52 -4.78
C LEU A 56 1.08 -1.43 -5.38
N PHE A 57 0.26 -0.81 -4.55
CA PHE A 57 -0.71 0.18 -5.02
C PHE A 57 -0.70 1.44 -4.17
N VAL A 58 -0.75 2.61 -4.80
CA VAL A 58 -1.01 3.88 -4.10
C VAL A 58 -2.43 4.32 -4.41
N LEU A 59 -3.22 4.46 -3.36
CA LEU A 59 -4.57 5.00 -3.39
C LEU A 59 -4.49 6.53 -3.43
N GLU A 60 -5.18 7.11 -4.40
CA GLU A 60 -5.20 8.55 -4.67
C GLU A 60 -6.61 9.09 -4.51
N LYS A 61 -6.70 10.42 -4.36
CA LYS A 61 -7.98 11.13 -4.29
C LYS A 61 -8.89 10.76 -5.47
N GLY A 62 -10.09 10.27 -5.14
CA GLY A 62 -11.11 9.91 -6.12
C GLY A 62 -11.17 8.42 -6.45
N ASP A 63 -10.24 7.61 -5.93
CA ASP A 63 -10.32 6.16 -6.03
C ASP A 63 -11.46 5.59 -5.18
N ASP A 64 -12.06 4.49 -5.65
CA ASP A 64 -13.05 3.72 -4.89
C ASP A 64 -12.36 2.78 -3.90
N VAL A 65 -11.94 3.34 -2.77
CA VAL A 65 -11.20 2.63 -1.70
C VAL A 65 -12.08 1.56 -1.04
N ILE A 66 -13.31 1.90 -0.66
CA ILE A 66 -14.22 0.96 0.02
C ILE A 66 -14.61 -0.18 -0.93
N GLY A 67 -14.92 0.13 -2.20
CA GLY A 67 -15.20 -0.91 -3.19
C GLY A 67 -14.01 -1.86 -3.41
N ARG A 68 -12.78 -1.35 -3.32
CA ARG A 68 -11.55 -2.17 -3.41
C ARG A 68 -11.44 -3.20 -2.28
N PHE A 69 -11.84 -2.83 -1.08
CA PHE A 69 -11.77 -3.66 0.13
C PHE A 69 -13.12 -4.28 0.52
N SER A 70 -14.05 -4.35 -0.44
CA SER A 70 -15.42 -4.82 -0.20
C SER A 70 -15.55 -6.30 0.15
N ASP A 71 -14.52 -7.12 -0.11
CA ASP A 71 -14.45 -8.49 0.35
C ASP A 71 -13.79 -8.55 1.74
N PRO A 72 -14.56 -8.70 2.83
CA PRO A 72 -14.02 -8.66 4.18
C PRO A 72 -13.15 -9.88 4.50
N PHE A 73 -13.25 -10.97 3.73
CA PHE A 73 -12.39 -12.16 3.93
C PHE A 73 -11.05 -12.05 3.22
N ALA A 74 -10.93 -11.09 2.29
CA ALA A 74 -9.67 -10.80 1.61
C ALA A 74 -8.85 -9.73 2.33
N LEU A 75 -9.50 -8.80 3.05
CA LEU A 75 -8.80 -7.75 3.79
C LEU A 75 -8.12 -8.36 5.03
N GLU A 76 -6.79 -8.42 5.00
CA GLU A 76 -5.99 -9.00 6.09
C GLU A 76 -5.77 -8.00 7.21
N PHE A 77 -5.43 -6.78 6.83
CA PHE A 77 -5.15 -5.72 7.78
C PHE A 77 -5.34 -4.34 7.16
N VAL A 78 -5.64 -3.38 8.02
CA VAL A 78 -5.44 -1.95 7.80
C VAL A 78 -4.63 -1.49 9.01
N GLU A 79 -3.54 -0.78 8.77
CA GLU A 79 -2.72 -0.21 9.85
C GLU A 79 -2.47 1.26 9.57
N LYS A 80 -2.45 2.06 10.64
CA LYS A 80 -1.99 3.43 10.59
C LYS A 80 -0.49 3.43 10.82
N VAL A 81 0.25 4.11 9.96
CA VAL A 81 1.70 4.25 10.09
C VAL A 81 2.06 5.72 10.20
N GLU A 82 2.91 6.03 11.17
CA GLU A 82 3.40 7.38 11.45
C GLU A 82 4.93 7.41 11.32
N ILE A 83 5.45 8.21 10.39
CA ILE A 83 6.89 8.39 10.18
C ILE A 83 7.18 9.89 10.16
N GLY A 84 7.67 10.39 11.28
CA GLY A 84 7.88 11.83 11.47
C GLY A 84 6.56 12.58 11.40
N GLU A 85 6.43 13.48 10.42
CA GLU A 85 5.20 14.26 10.17
C GLU A 85 4.28 13.62 9.11
N VAL A 86 4.65 12.44 8.59
CA VAL A 86 3.88 11.74 7.55
C VAL A 86 3.03 10.66 8.20
N GLU A 87 1.72 10.77 8.01
CA GLU A 87 0.74 9.77 8.41
C GLU A 87 0.10 9.14 7.17
N TYR A 88 0.02 7.81 7.15
CA TYR A 88 -0.63 7.08 6.06
C TYR A 88 -1.22 5.76 6.57
N TYR A 89 -2.10 5.17 5.78
CA TYR A 89 -2.61 3.83 5.99
C TYR A 89 -1.88 2.85 5.08
N ARG A 90 -1.48 1.70 5.62
CA ARG A 90 -1.05 0.53 4.84
C ARG A 90 -2.09 -0.57 4.99
N CYS A 91 -2.56 -1.11 3.87
CA CYS A 91 -3.59 -2.14 3.85
C CYS A 91 -3.05 -3.39 3.16
N GLY A 92 -3.27 -4.55 3.77
CA GLY A 92 -2.95 -5.85 3.19
C GLY A 92 -4.20 -6.52 2.63
N LEU A 93 -4.19 -6.85 1.35
CA LEU A 93 -5.28 -7.56 0.68
C LEU A 93 -4.80 -8.90 0.14
N ARG A 94 -5.35 -10.01 0.65
CA ARG A 94 -5.02 -11.35 0.18
C ARG A 94 -5.49 -11.57 -1.26
N LYS A 95 -4.57 -12.04 -2.11
CA LYS A 95 -4.81 -12.49 -3.48
C LYS A 95 -4.17 -13.85 -3.71
N GLY A 96 -4.96 -14.90 -3.44
CA GLY A 96 -4.45 -16.27 -3.49
C GLY A 96 -3.35 -16.48 -2.45
N PRO A 97 -2.13 -16.91 -2.83
CA PRO A 97 -1.03 -17.08 -1.89
C PRO A 97 -0.33 -15.77 -1.52
N PHE A 98 -0.62 -14.66 -2.21
CA PHE A 98 0.07 -13.39 -2.03
C PHE A 98 -0.75 -12.39 -1.22
N ILE A 99 -0.06 -11.40 -0.65
CA ILE A 99 -0.67 -10.22 -0.04
C ILE A 99 -0.28 -9.02 -0.91
N GLN A 100 -1.27 -8.31 -1.45
CA GLN A 100 -1.07 -7.03 -2.11
C GLN A 100 -1.08 -5.92 -1.06
N LEU A 101 -0.11 -5.02 -1.14
CA LEU A 101 -0.05 -3.85 -0.26
C LEU A 101 -0.62 -2.62 -0.96
N TYR A 102 -1.46 -1.91 -0.23
CA TYR A 102 -2.06 -0.64 -0.64
C TYR A 102 -1.65 0.45 0.34
N TYR A 103 -1.21 1.59 -0.18
CA TYR A 103 -0.80 2.74 0.61
C TYR A 103 -1.74 3.90 0.35
N SER A 104 -2.17 4.58 1.41
CA SER A 104 -3.07 5.73 1.32
C SER A 104 -2.58 6.84 2.25
N LEU A 105 -2.20 7.99 1.69
CA LEU A 105 -1.86 9.15 2.52
C LEU A 105 -3.09 9.58 3.33
N MET A 106 -2.91 9.88 4.61
CA MET A 106 -4.02 10.29 5.47
C MET A 106 -4.58 11.64 5.01
N ASN A 107 -5.89 11.83 5.13
CA ASN A 107 -6.63 13.02 4.69
C ASN A 107 -6.57 13.28 3.16
N SER A 108 -6.33 12.25 2.35
CA SER A 108 -6.31 12.37 0.88
C SER A 108 -7.65 12.05 0.23
N HIS A 109 -8.56 11.40 0.97
CA HIS A 109 -9.88 10.98 0.51
C HIS A 109 -11.02 11.79 1.11
N LYS A 110 -12.25 11.44 0.74
CA LYS A 110 -13.46 11.98 1.37
C LYS A 110 -13.58 11.48 2.80
N ALA A 111 -14.25 12.26 3.66
CA ALA A 111 -14.43 11.95 5.08
C ALA A 111 -14.93 10.53 5.35
N GLU A 112 -15.89 10.03 4.57
CA GLU A 112 -16.43 8.67 4.72
C GLU A 112 -15.36 7.57 4.54
N ILE A 113 -14.43 7.76 3.60
CA ILE A 113 -13.34 6.81 3.33
C ILE A 113 -12.27 6.91 4.43
N GLU A 114 -11.93 8.13 4.84
CA GLU A 114 -10.96 8.38 5.92
C GLU A 114 -11.44 7.81 7.25
N GLU A 115 -12.74 7.91 7.54
CA GLU A 115 -13.34 7.32 8.73
C GLU A 115 -13.28 5.80 8.67
N TRP A 116 -13.66 5.20 7.54
CA TRP A 116 -13.59 3.76 7.35
C TRP A 116 -12.16 3.21 7.56
N LEU A 117 -11.14 3.87 6.99
CA LEU A 117 -9.73 3.49 7.16
C LEU A 117 -9.28 3.59 8.62
N ARG A 118 -9.69 4.67 9.31
CA ARG A 118 -9.37 4.91 10.73
C ARG A 118 -9.98 3.85 11.63
N GLU A 119 -11.27 3.55 11.44
CA GLU A 119 -11.96 2.51 12.20
C GLU A 119 -11.22 1.18 12.03
N HIS A 120 -10.97 0.73 10.80
CA HIS A 120 -10.30 -0.54 10.54
C HIS A 120 -8.88 -0.60 11.11
N ALA A 121 -8.13 0.51 11.08
CA ALA A 121 -6.83 0.61 11.72
C ALA A 121 -6.93 0.41 13.25
N ALA A 122 -7.88 1.08 13.91
CA ALA A 122 -8.08 0.96 15.35
C ALA A 122 -8.52 -0.46 15.78
N TRP A 123 -9.38 -1.11 14.99
CA TRP A 123 -9.76 -2.52 15.22
C TRP A 123 -8.55 -3.45 15.16
N ASN A 124 -7.68 -3.26 14.17
CA ASN A 124 -6.49 -4.08 13.97
C ASN A 124 -5.45 -3.90 15.10
N GLU A 125 -5.37 -2.70 15.68
CA GLU A 125 -4.52 -2.40 16.85
C GLU A 125 -5.10 -2.91 18.18
N GLY A 126 -6.30 -3.50 18.17
CA GLY A 126 -6.98 -3.96 19.39
C GLY A 126 -7.53 -2.82 20.25
N ILE A 127 -7.71 -1.63 19.67
CA ILE A 127 -8.25 -0.42 20.33
C ILE A 127 -9.78 -0.34 20.14
N GLY A 128 -10.39 -1.26 19.39
CA GLY A 128 -11.84 -1.34 19.25
C GLY A 128 -12.55 -1.64 20.58
N ASP A 129 -13.35 -0.69 21.06
CA ASP A 129 -14.10 -0.77 22.33
C ASP A 129 -14.99 -2.03 22.39
N PHE A 130 -14.88 -2.77 23.50
CA PHE A 130 -15.88 -3.72 24.00
C PHE A 130 -16.78 -3.05 25.05
#